data_AF-A0A914CR62-F1
#
_entry.id   AF-A0A914CR62-F1
#
_cell.length_a   1.000
_cell.length_b   1.000
_cell.length_c   1.000
_cell.angle_alpha   90.00
_cell.angle_beta   90.00
_cell.angle_gamma   90.00
#
_symmetry.space_group_name_H-M   'P 1'
#
loop_
_entity.id
_entity.type
_entity.pdbx_description
1 polymer ?
#
loop_
_entity_poly.entity_id
_entity_poly.type
_entity_poly.pdbx_seq_one_letter_code
_entity_poly.pdbx_strand_id
1 'polypeptide(L)'
;MAQMVQNKAAPWINSWNILINNWQANPSYNPSPVSIATRGSGCNPGDNSRNLMNDAAAAYQLALRWKITGNNSYADAAVKIMNAWSSTLTQISCGSGWDFVLMAGIQGYQFANAGEIMRNYSGLSAANFTAFQKMMSTVFYPWPSQGWLPNTDLTVYSSWDLLGIAAGMAIGVLCDNQTIFNQAINNFYFAYGNGGIHNMVYYVHPGYLGQTQESG
;
A
#
# COMPACT_ATOMS: atom_id res chain seq x y z
N MET A 1 -7.90 2.57 -20.58
CA MET A 1 -6.44 2.33 -20.56
C MET A 1 -6.01 1.26 -21.55
N ALA A 2 -6.51 0.01 -21.49
CA ALA A 2 -6.10 -1.07 -22.39
C ALA A 2 -6.21 -0.71 -23.89
N GLN A 3 -7.35 -0.16 -24.31
CA GLN A 3 -7.54 0.32 -25.69
C GLN A 3 -6.53 1.40 -26.10
N MET A 4 -6.20 2.33 -25.21
CA MET A 4 -5.22 3.40 -25.49
C MET A 4 -3.80 2.83 -25.66
N VAL A 5 -3.42 1.83 -24.87
CA VAL A 5 -2.14 1.11 -25.01
C VAL A 5 -2.10 0.34 -26.33
N GLN A 6 -3.17 -0.38 -26.68
CA GLN A 6 -3.28 -1.09 -27.96
C GLN A 6 -3.16 -0.15 -29.16
N ASN A 7 -3.81 1.02 -29.07
CA ASN A 7 -3.74 2.07 -30.09
C ASN A 7 -2.41 2.85 -30.09
N LYS A 8 -1.46 2.52 -29.20
CA LYS A 8 -0.20 3.23 -29.03
C LYS A 8 -0.37 4.74 -28.79
N ALA A 9 -1.44 5.13 -28.11
CA ALA A 9 -1.78 6.53 -27.88
C ALA A 9 -1.01 7.11 -26.69
N ALA A 10 -0.43 8.30 -26.88
CA ALA A 10 0.21 9.07 -25.81
C ALA A 10 -0.86 9.77 -24.94
N PRO A 11 -0.63 9.93 -23.61
CA PRO A 11 0.57 9.51 -22.88
C PRO A 11 0.58 8.05 -22.40
N TRP A 12 -0.52 7.30 -22.54
CA TRP A 12 -0.65 5.93 -21.99
C TRP A 12 0.46 4.97 -22.46
N ILE A 13 0.83 5.02 -23.74
CA ILE A 13 1.90 4.16 -24.27
C ILE A 13 3.26 4.45 -23.64
N ASN A 14 3.53 5.69 -23.21
CA ASN A 14 4.80 6.07 -22.59
C ASN A 14 4.94 5.43 -21.22
N SER A 15 3.91 5.57 -20.37
CA SER A 15 3.88 4.91 -19.05
C SER A 15 3.86 3.38 -19.17
N TRP A 16 3.18 2.84 -20.17
CA TRP A 16 3.20 1.42 -20.47
C TRP A 16 4.62 0.93 -20.78
N ASN A 17 5.37 1.65 -21.62
CA ASN A 17 6.75 1.28 -21.94
C ASN A 17 7.67 1.31 -20.71
N ILE A 18 7.44 2.22 -19.75
CA ILE A 18 8.15 2.20 -18.47
C ILE A 18 7.80 0.94 -17.67
N LEU A 19 6.50 0.62 -17.57
CA LEU A 19 6.02 -0.55 -16.84
C LEU A 19 6.60 -1.86 -17.39
N ILE A 20 6.56 -2.08 -18.71
CA ILE A 20 7.00 -3.36 -19.30
C ILE A 20 8.51 -3.58 -19.23
N ASN A 21 9.29 -2.50 -19.06
CA ASN A 21 10.74 -2.56 -18.90
C ASN A 21 11.17 -2.66 -17.42
N ASN A 22 10.24 -2.55 -16.47
CA ASN A 22 10.55 -2.73 -15.07
C ASN A 22 10.73 -4.23 -14.75
N TRP A 23 11.85 -4.58 -14.10
CA TRP A 23 12.14 -5.95 -13.66
C TRP A 23 11.07 -6.51 -12.72
N GLN A 24 10.39 -5.65 -11.95
CA GLN A 24 9.28 -6.04 -11.06
C GLN A 24 8.01 -6.44 -11.82
N ALA A 25 7.88 -6.05 -13.09
CA ALA A 25 6.74 -6.39 -13.95
C ALA A 25 6.99 -7.66 -14.81
N ASN A 26 8.04 -8.43 -14.47
CA ASN A 26 8.42 -9.67 -15.13
C ASN A 26 7.66 -10.87 -14.53
N PRO A 27 7.01 -11.73 -15.33
CA PRO A 27 6.20 -12.84 -14.80
C PRO A 27 7.06 -13.95 -14.16
N SER A 28 8.38 -13.95 -14.35
CA SER A 28 9.33 -14.83 -13.67
C SER A 28 9.80 -14.29 -12.30
N TYR A 29 9.21 -13.21 -11.80
CA TYR A 29 9.53 -12.65 -10.48
C TYR A 29 9.38 -13.69 -9.36
N ASN A 30 10.31 -13.67 -8.41
CA ASN A 30 10.31 -14.53 -7.23
C ASN A 30 10.18 -13.69 -5.96
N PRO A 31 9.10 -13.86 -5.17
CA PRO A 31 8.92 -13.11 -3.93
C PRO A 31 9.90 -13.58 -2.85
N SER A 32 10.18 -12.69 -1.89
CA SER A 32 11.05 -12.91 -0.74
C SER A 32 10.33 -12.62 0.58
N PRO A 33 9.22 -13.33 0.90
CA PRO A 33 8.45 -13.07 2.09
C PRO A 33 9.26 -13.35 3.37
N VAL A 34 8.97 -12.57 4.41
CA VAL A 34 9.55 -12.73 5.75
C VAL A 34 8.42 -12.77 6.77
N SER A 35 8.62 -13.49 7.87
CA SER A 35 7.60 -13.59 8.93
C SER A 35 7.41 -12.28 9.68
N ILE A 36 8.51 -11.54 9.90
CA ILE A 36 8.50 -10.22 10.54
C ILE A 36 9.14 -9.22 9.58
N ALA A 37 8.33 -8.30 9.07
CA ALA A 37 8.80 -7.20 8.24
C ALA A 37 9.17 -6.00 9.12
N THR A 38 10.38 -5.49 8.94
CA THR A 38 11.01 -4.46 9.77
C THR A 38 11.53 -3.31 8.93
N ARG A 39 11.39 -2.09 9.43
CA ARG A 39 11.92 -0.86 8.80
C ARG A 39 12.47 0.08 9.86
N GLY A 40 13.64 0.64 9.61
CA GLY A 40 14.31 1.61 10.46
C GLY A 40 15.59 1.09 11.12
N SER A 41 16.32 2.01 11.75
CA SER A 41 17.55 1.68 12.49
C SER A 41 17.25 0.95 13.80
N GLY A 42 18.04 -0.05 14.15
CA GLY A 42 17.93 -0.75 15.44
C GLY A 42 16.84 -1.82 15.51
N CYS A 43 16.16 -2.12 14.39
CA CYS A 43 15.28 -3.30 14.34
C CYS A 43 16.12 -4.59 14.45
N ASN A 44 15.53 -5.65 14.99
CA ASN A 44 16.06 -7.02 14.99
C ASN A 44 15.08 -7.87 14.17
N PRO A 45 15.49 -8.54 13.06
CA PRO A 45 16.86 -8.88 12.63
C PRO A 45 17.64 -7.79 11.89
N GLY A 46 17.07 -6.60 11.72
CA GLY A 46 17.63 -5.49 10.93
C GLY A 46 16.53 -4.89 10.07
N ASP A 47 16.81 -3.86 9.26
CA ASP A 47 15.86 -3.39 8.25
C ASP A 47 15.78 -4.43 7.10
N ASN A 48 14.58 -4.95 6.85
CA ASN A 48 14.31 -5.84 5.71
C ASN A 48 13.19 -5.33 4.81
N SER A 49 12.85 -4.04 4.94
CA SER A 49 11.69 -3.39 4.30
C SER A 49 11.69 -3.56 2.78
N ARG A 50 12.88 -3.61 2.18
CA ARG A 50 13.05 -3.79 0.74
C ARG A 50 12.39 -5.06 0.20
N ASN A 51 12.29 -6.12 0.99
CA ASN A 51 11.59 -7.35 0.59
C ASN A 51 10.11 -7.06 0.32
N LEU A 52 9.42 -6.49 1.30
CA LEU A 52 8.01 -6.15 1.18
C LEU A 52 7.76 -5.05 0.14
N MET A 53 8.61 -4.02 0.12
CA MET A 53 8.52 -2.93 -0.86
C MET A 53 8.61 -3.43 -2.30
N ASN A 54 9.59 -4.29 -2.60
CA ASN A 54 9.77 -4.80 -3.95
C ASN A 54 8.62 -5.73 -4.35
N ASP A 55 8.18 -6.60 -3.44
CA ASP A 55 7.15 -7.59 -3.72
C ASP A 55 5.77 -6.97 -3.86
N ALA A 56 5.40 -6.00 -3.02
CA ALA A 56 4.15 -5.25 -3.18
C ALA A 56 4.12 -4.48 -4.52
N ALA A 57 5.25 -3.87 -4.89
CA ALA A 57 5.39 -3.18 -6.17
C ALA A 57 5.32 -4.15 -7.36
N ALA A 58 5.92 -5.34 -7.26
CA ALA A 58 5.83 -6.38 -8.27
C ALA A 58 4.40 -6.90 -8.41
N ALA A 59 3.72 -7.21 -7.31
CA ALA A 59 2.33 -7.68 -7.31
C ALA A 59 1.40 -6.67 -8.00
N TYR A 60 1.52 -5.38 -7.67
CA TYR A 60 0.71 -4.33 -8.30
C TYR A 60 1.00 -4.19 -9.79
N GLN A 61 2.27 -4.15 -10.18
CA GLN A 61 2.67 -4.01 -11.58
C GLN A 61 2.26 -5.23 -12.43
N LEU A 62 2.39 -6.44 -11.90
CA LEU A 62 1.95 -7.68 -12.54
C LEU A 62 0.42 -7.74 -12.65
N ALA A 63 -0.31 -7.31 -11.63
CA ALA A 63 -1.77 -7.18 -11.68
C ALA A 63 -2.22 -6.19 -12.77
N LEU A 64 -1.53 -5.05 -12.92
CA LEU A 64 -1.77 -4.10 -14.01
C LEU A 64 -1.46 -4.71 -15.39
N ARG A 65 -0.33 -5.41 -15.52
CA ARG A 65 0.05 -6.10 -16.77
C ARG A 65 -1.03 -7.08 -17.18
N TRP A 66 -1.55 -7.88 -16.25
CA TRP A 66 -2.67 -8.77 -16.50
C TRP A 66 -3.93 -7.99 -16.89
N LYS A 67 -4.36 -7.01 -16.09
CA LYS A 67 -5.61 -6.28 -16.35
C LYS A 67 -5.62 -5.56 -17.70
N ILE A 68 -4.46 -5.11 -18.17
CA ILE A 68 -4.31 -4.41 -19.45
C ILE A 68 -4.20 -5.38 -20.64
N THR A 69 -3.53 -6.53 -20.47
CA THR A 69 -3.21 -7.43 -21.59
C THR A 69 -4.09 -8.66 -21.68
N GLY A 70 -4.74 -9.05 -20.59
CA GLY A 70 -5.42 -10.33 -20.44
C GLY A 70 -4.49 -11.55 -20.33
N ASN A 71 -3.17 -11.36 -20.28
CA ASN A 71 -2.23 -12.48 -20.19
C ASN A 71 -2.11 -13.00 -18.75
N ASN A 72 -2.60 -14.23 -18.54
CA ASN A 72 -2.67 -14.89 -17.24
C ASN A 72 -1.30 -15.13 -16.60
N SER A 73 -0.19 -15.19 -17.35
CA SER A 73 1.15 -15.37 -16.74
C SER A 73 1.49 -14.26 -15.74
N TYR A 74 1.01 -13.03 -15.97
CA TYR A 74 1.20 -11.93 -15.02
C TYR A 74 0.29 -12.04 -13.80
N ALA A 75 -0.95 -12.51 -14.00
CA ALA A 75 -1.87 -12.77 -12.90
C ALA A 75 -1.37 -13.88 -11.98
N ASP A 76 -0.89 -14.97 -12.56
CA ASP A 76 -0.31 -16.09 -11.80
C ASP A 76 0.89 -15.64 -10.96
N ALA A 77 1.75 -14.78 -11.52
CA ALA A 77 2.87 -14.20 -10.81
C ALA A 77 2.44 -13.26 -9.67
N ALA A 78 1.41 -12.42 -9.89
CA ALA A 78 0.84 -11.56 -8.84
C ALA A 78 0.24 -12.41 -7.69
N VAL A 79 -0.56 -13.44 -8.03
CA VAL A 79 -1.15 -14.37 -7.05
C VAL A 79 -0.07 -15.13 -6.28
N LYS A 80 1.01 -15.56 -6.93
CA LYS A 80 2.16 -16.18 -6.26
C LYS A 80 2.73 -15.29 -5.17
N ILE A 81 2.89 -13.99 -5.44
CA ILE A 81 3.38 -13.02 -4.45
C ILE A 81 2.38 -12.84 -3.31
N MET A 82 1.09 -12.60 -3.64
CA MET A 82 0.03 -12.44 -2.65
C MET A 82 -0.05 -13.64 -1.69
N ASN A 83 -0.05 -14.85 -2.25
CA ASN A 83 -0.11 -16.09 -1.47
C ASN A 83 1.11 -16.26 -0.59
N ALA A 84 2.32 -16.02 -1.13
CA ALA A 84 3.58 -16.16 -0.40
C ALA A 84 3.65 -15.24 0.83
N TRP A 85 3.18 -13.99 0.71
CA TRP A 85 3.11 -13.08 1.86
C TRP A 85 1.99 -13.47 2.82
N SER A 86 0.79 -13.78 2.33
CA SER A 86 -0.34 -14.12 3.19
C SER A 86 -0.14 -15.39 4.03
N SER A 87 0.72 -16.32 3.58
CA SER A 87 1.08 -17.53 4.33
C SER A 87 2.26 -17.36 5.28
N THR A 88 3.03 -16.26 5.16
CA THR A 88 4.32 -16.10 5.86
C THR A 88 4.30 -14.93 6.85
N LEU A 89 3.80 -13.77 6.43
CA LEU A 89 3.90 -12.54 7.20
C LEU A 89 2.93 -12.54 8.38
N THR A 90 3.48 -12.44 9.58
CA THR A 90 2.72 -12.41 10.82
C THR A 90 2.79 -11.06 11.51
N GLN A 91 3.80 -10.24 11.21
CA GLN A 91 4.02 -8.98 11.89
C GLN A 91 4.76 -7.95 11.03
N ILE A 92 4.36 -6.68 11.17
CA ILE A 92 5.16 -5.51 10.78
C ILE A 92 5.55 -4.79 12.07
N SER A 93 6.84 -4.60 12.33
CA SER A 93 7.31 -3.94 13.57
C SER A 93 8.72 -3.41 13.44
N CYS A 94 9.12 -2.53 14.36
CA CYS A 94 10.52 -2.26 14.64
C CYS A 94 10.63 -1.99 16.15
N GLY A 95 11.60 -2.60 16.83
CA GLY A 95 11.63 -2.66 18.30
C GLY A 95 11.51 -1.30 19.00
N SER A 96 12.24 -0.28 18.52
CA SER A 96 12.30 1.04 19.17
C SER A 96 12.00 2.22 18.23
N GLY A 97 11.76 1.98 16.93
CA GLY A 97 11.50 3.02 15.93
C GLY A 97 10.09 2.94 15.35
N TRP A 98 9.60 4.03 14.76
CA TRP A 98 8.24 4.13 14.19
C TRP A 98 8.19 4.01 12.65
N ASP A 99 9.33 3.88 11.98
CA ASP A 99 9.41 3.81 10.52
C ASP A 99 8.62 2.63 9.92
N PHE A 100 8.40 1.57 10.70
CA PHE A 100 7.57 0.43 10.28
C PHE A 100 6.12 0.84 9.98
N VAL A 101 5.61 1.91 10.60
CA VAL A 101 4.25 2.42 10.34
C VAL A 101 4.18 3.00 8.91
N LEU A 102 5.21 3.74 8.47
CA LEU A 102 5.32 4.19 7.07
C LEU A 102 5.27 3.02 6.08
N MET A 103 5.95 1.91 6.40
CA MET A 103 5.91 0.71 5.59
C MET A 103 4.51 0.10 5.56
N ALA A 104 3.84 -0.03 6.71
CA ALA A 104 2.47 -0.53 6.78
C ALA A 104 1.50 0.32 5.92
N GLY A 105 1.72 1.64 5.82
CA GLY A 105 0.86 2.55 5.07
C GLY A 105 1.11 2.48 3.58
N ILE A 106 2.36 2.69 3.16
CA ILE A 106 2.74 2.71 1.75
C ILE A 106 2.50 1.32 1.12
N GLN A 107 3.04 0.26 1.73
CA GLN A 107 2.89 -1.09 1.21
C GLN A 107 1.48 -1.64 1.46
N GLY A 108 0.81 -1.26 2.56
CA GLY A 108 -0.58 -1.65 2.79
C GLY A 108 -1.51 -1.12 1.70
N TYR A 109 -1.38 0.16 1.34
CA TYR A 109 -2.12 0.74 0.22
C TYR A 109 -1.81 0.03 -1.11
N GLN A 110 -0.52 -0.10 -1.45
CA GLN A 110 -0.12 -0.69 -2.73
C GLN A 110 -0.58 -2.15 -2.85
N PHE A 111 -0.43 -2.94 -1.79
CA PHE A 111 -0.75 -4.36 -1.82
C PHE A 111 -2.27 -4.59 -1.78
N ALA A 112 -3.03 -3.74 -1.09
CA ALA A 112 -4.49 -3.76 -1.14
C ALA A 112 -5.02 -3.53 -2.57
N ASN A 113 -4.47 -2.55 -3.28
CA ASN A 113 -4.84 -2.29 -4.68
C ASN A 113 -4.47 -3.46 -5.60
N ALA A 114 -3.32 -4.10 -5.38
CA ALA A 114 -2.97 -5.32 -6.12
C ALA A 114 -4.02 -6.43 -5.89
N GLY A 115 -4.38 -6.67 -4.63
CA GLY A 115 -5.42 -7.65 -4.28
C GLY A 115 -6.78 -7.32 -4.89
N GLU A 116 -7.18 -6.05 -4.90
CA GLU A 116 -8.46 -5.62 -5.47
C GLU A 116 -8.51 -5.82 -7.00
N ILE A 117 -7.43 -5.49 -7.71
CA ILE A 117 -7.33 -5.79 -9.15
C ILE A 117 -7.51 -7.30 -9.39
N MET A 118 -6.86 -8.12 -8.57
CA MET A 118 -6.84 -9.59 -8.68
C MET A 118 -8.10 -10.30 -8.16
N ARG A 119 -9.03 -9.60 -7.48
CA ARG A 119 -10.22 -10.18 -6.84
C ARG A 119 -11.00 -11.17 -7.71
N ASN A 120 -11.12 -10.86 -9.01
CA ASN A 120 -11.91 -11.65 -9.96
C ASN A 120 -11.06 -12.57 -10.85
N TYR A 121 -9.77 -12.75 -10.55
CA TYR A 121 -8.93 -13.67 -11.30
C TYR A 121 -9.20 -15.12 -10.87
N SER A 122 -9.56 -15.99 -11.80
CA SER A 122 -9.93 -17.38 -11.51
C SER A 122 -8.80 -18.23 -10.92
N GLY A 123 -7.53 -17.85 -11.12
CA GLY A 123 -6.38 -18.53 -10.51
C GLY A 123 -6.15 -18.18 -9.03
N LEU A 124 -6.85 -17.16 -8.50
CA LEU A 124 -6.86 -16.84 -7.09
C LEU A 124 -8.01 -17.56 -6.40
N SER A 125 -7.70 -18.64 -5.67
CA SER A 125 -8.74 -19.38 -4.94
C SER A 125 -9.38 -18.53 -3.85
N ALA A 126 -10.65 -18.81 -3.53
CA ALA A 126 -11.37 -18.11 -2.47
C ALA A 126 -10.66 -18.22 -1.11
N ALA A 127 -10.06 -19.38 -0.81
CA ALA A 127 -9.30 -19.61 0.41
C ALA A 127 -8.03 -18.74 0.47
N ASN A 128 -7.29 -18.64 -0.63
CA ASN A 128 -6.10 -17.80 -0.72
C ASN A 128 -6.46 -16.31 -0.66
N PHE A 129 -7.57 -15.90 -1.29
CA PHE A 129 -8.03 -14.51 -1.19
C PHE A 129 -8.44 -14.16 0.24
N THR A 130 -9.13 -15.08 0.93
CA THR A 130 -9.49 -14.92 2.35
C THR A 130 -8.24 -14.80 3.23
N ALA A 131 -7.21 -15.62 2.98
CA ALA A 131 -5.94 -15.54 3.69
C ALA A 131 -5.24 -14.19 3.45
N PHE A 132 -5.27 -13.70 2.21
CA PHE A 132 -4.73 -12.39 1.86
C PHE A 132 -5.49 -11.25 2.57
N GLN A 133 -6.83 -11.23 2.51
CA GLN A 133 -7.67 -10.26 3.22
C GLN A 133 -7.41 -10.30 4.74
N LYS A 134 -7.22 -11.51 5.31
CA LYS A 134 -6.85 -11.66 6.71
C LYS A 134 -5.51 -11.00 7.03
N MET A 135 -4.45 -11.29 6.26
CA MET A 135 -3.16 -10.61 6.44
C MET A 135 -3.31 -9.08 6.36
N MET A 136 -4.06 -8.56 5.39
CA MET A 136 -4.28 -7.12 5.24
C MET A 136 -5.02 -6.52 6.45
N SER A 137 -6.05 -7.19 6.95
CA SER A 137 -6.84 -6.71 8.10
C SER A 137 -6.22 -6.95 9.47
N THR A 138 -5.29 -7.90 9.62
CA THR A 138 -4.69 -8.23 10.93
C THR A 138 -3.24 -7.84 11.08
N VAL A 139 -2.49 -7.66 9.98
CA VAL A 139 -1.08 -7.26 10.02
C VAL A 139 -0.89 -5.83 9.55
N PHE A 140 -1.53 -5.45 8.44
CA PHE A 140 -1.40 -4.09 7.90
C PHE A 140 -2.32 -3.10 8.60
N TYR A 141 -3.59 -3.46 8.84
CA TYR A 141 -4.61 -2.54 9.35
C TYR A 141 -4.45 -2.04 10.80
N PRO A 142 -3.94 -2.83 11.77
CA PRO A 142 -3.89 -2.39 13.16
C PRO A 142 -3.13 -1.07 13.34
N TRP A 143 -2.05 -0.87 12.59
CA TRP A 143 -1.27 0.38 12.62
C TRP A 143 -2.09 1.58 12.14
N PRO A 144 -2.83 1.50 11.02
CA PRO A 144 -3.76 2.55 10.66
C PRO A 144 -4.95 2.78 11.56
N SER A 145 -5.40 1.76 12.26
CA SER A 145 -6.59 1.83 13.12
C SER A 145 -6.34 2.49 14.48
N GLN A 146 -5.09 2.55 14.95
CA GLN A 146 -4.76 3.04 16.29
C GLN A 146 -4.66 4.57 16.39
N GLY A 147 -4.98 5.29 15.29
CA GLY A 147 -4.53 6.66 15.09
C GLY A 147 -3.03 6.59 14.86
N TRP A 148 -2.59 6.88 13.64
CA TRP A 148 -1.21 6.65 13.17
C TRP A 148 -0.14 7.07 14.16
N LEU A 149 -0.46 8.07 14.97
CA LEU A 149 0.21 8.35 16.22
C LEU A 149 -0.85 8.65 17.31
N PRO A 150 -1.04 7.79 18.33
CA PRO A 150 -1.96 8.11 19.41
C PRO A 150 -1.43 9.33 20.17
N ASN A 151 -2.17 10.44 20.15
CA ASN A 151 -1.85 11.64 20.92
C ASN A 151 -0.44 12.21 20.71
N THR A 152 0.10 12.19 19.49
CA THR A 152 1.32 12.96 19.25
C THR A 152 1.00 14.41 18.96
N ASP A 153 1.89 15.26 19.42
CA ASP A 153 1.88 16.69 19.18
C ASP A 153 1.57 17.05 17.71
N LEU A 154 1.13 18.29 17.50
CA LEU A 154 1.01 18.94 16.18
C LEU A 154 2.35 18.99 15.38
N THR A 155 3.39 18.32 15.87
CA THR A 155 4.73 18.23 15.30
C THR A 155 4.91 17.04 14.37
N VAL A 156 3.97 16.09 14.28
CA VAL A 156 4.12 14.95 13.37
C VAL A 156 3.56 15.24 11.98
N TYR A 157 4.32 14.82 10.97
CA TYR A 157 4.13 15.15 9.57
C TYR A 157 2.82 14.57 8.99
N SER A 158 2.05 15.43 8.31
CA SER A 158 0.79 15.05 7.63
C SER A 158 0.92 13.84 6.68
N SER A 159 2.08 13.64 6.08
CA SER A 159 2.36 12.52 5.16
C SER A 159 2.20 11.15 5.83
N TRP A 160 2.56 11.03 7.10
CA TRP A 160 2.48 9.77 7.85
C TRP A 160 1.02 9.35 8.03
N ASP A 161 0.20 10.27 8.55
CA ASP A 161 -1.24 10.05 8.73
C ASP A 161 -1.96 9.76 7.39
N LEU A 162 -1.65 10.52 6.34
CA LEU A 162 -2.32 10.41 5.04
C LEU A 162 -2.04 9.08 4.33
N LEU A 163 -0.80 8.59 4.36
CA LEU A 163 -0.44 7.25 3.86
C LEU A 163 -1.29 6.17 4.52
N GLY A 164 -1.56 6.41 5.78
CA GLY A 164 -2.33 5.56 6.61
C GLY A 164 -3.82 5.52 6.39
N ILE A 165 -4.41 6.70 6.25
CA ILE A 165 -5.79 6.87 5.81
C ILE A 165 -5.97 6.17 4.46
N ALA A 166 -5.06 6.39 3.51
CA ALA A 166 -5.11 5.74 2.21
C ALA A 166 -5.06 4.20 2.31
N ALA A 167 -4.16 3.67 3.14
CA ALA A 167 -4.09 2.23 3.40
C ALA A 167 -5.37 1.69 4.04
N GLY A 168 -5.90 2.37 5.06
CA GLY A 168 -7.15 2.00 5.73
C GLY A 168 -8.33 1.96 4.77
N MET A 169 -8.48 2.98 3.91
CA MET A 169 -9.53 3.00 2.87
C MET A 169 -9.37 1.83 1.89
N ALA A 170 -8.16 1.60 1.37
CA ALA A 170 -7.91 0.53 0.40
C ALA A 170 -8.14 -0.87 1.01
N ILE A 171 -7.73 -1.08 2.27
CA ILE A 171 -7.98 -2.33 3.00
C ILE A 171 -9.47 -2.50 3.30
N GLY A 172 -10.19 -1.42 3.66
CA GLY A 172 -11.63 -1.44 3.86
C GLY A 172 -12.39 -1.90 2.62
N VAL A 173 -12.00 -1.39 1.44
CA VAL A 173 -12.56 -1.85 0.15
C VAL A 173 -12.18 -3.31 -0.13
N LEU A 174 -10.90 -3.66 -0.03
CA LEU A 174 -10.43 -5.03 -0.28
C LEU A 174 -11.16 -6.06 0.60
N CYS A 175 -11.41 -5.73 1.86
CA CYS A 175 -12.02 -6.64 2.82
C CYS A 175 -13.55 -6.51 2.89
N ASP A 176 -14.17 -5.69 2.03
CA ASP A 176 -15.61 -5.38 2.08
C ASP A 176 -16.07 -4.94 3.48
N ASN A 177 -15.21 -4.19 4.17
CA ASN A 177 -15.37 -3.80 5.58
C ASN A 177 -15.64 -2.30 5.70
N GLN A 178 -16.93 -1.94 5.75
CA GLN A 178 -17.39 -0.55 5.86
C GLN A 178 -16.90 0.14 7.14
N THR A 179 -16.72 -0.60 8.24
CA THR A 179 -16.24 -0.03 9.51
C THR A 179 -14.81 0.49 9.36
N ILE A 180 -13.92 -0.30 8.76
CA ILE A 180 -12.53 0.09 8.46
C ILE A 180 -12.52 1.32 7.54
N PHE A 181 -13.33 1.29 6.48
CA PHE A 181 -13.42 2.39 5.52
C PHE A 181 -13.91 3.69 6.16
N ASN A 182 -14.99 3.61 6.95
CA ASN A 182 -15.55 4.76 7.66
C ASN A 182 -14.58 5.30 8.71
N GLN A 183 -13.82 4.44 9.39
CA GLN A 183 -12.79 4.88 10.33
C GLN A 183 -11.71 5.70 9.62
N ALA A 184 -11.26 5.28 8.44
CA ALA A 184 -10.29 6.04 7.66
C ALA A 184 -10.85 7.42 7.21
N ILE A 185 -12.12 7.48 6.79
CA ILE A 185 -12.81 8.76 6.49
C ILE A 185 -12.88 9.65 7.73
N ASN A 186 -13.29 9.09 8.88
CA ASN A 186 -13.39 9.85 10.12
C ASN A 186 -12.03 10.40 10.54
N ASN A 187 -10.95 9.63 10.38
CA ASN A 187 -9.60 10.12 10.64
C ASN A 187 -9.22 11.27 9.71
N PHE A 188 -9.55 11.19 8.42
CA PHE A 188 -9.28 12.28 7.48
C PHE A 188 -9.98 13.59 7.86
N TYR A 189 -11.22 13.54 8.34
CA TYR A 189 -11.95 14.74 8.72
C TYR A 189 -11.62 15.25 10.13
N PHE A 190 -11.45 14.33 11.09
CA PHE A 190 -11.52 14.65 12.51
C PHE A 190 -10.30 14.26 13.33
N ALA A 191 -9.26 13.66 12.72
CA ALA A 191 -8.03 13.36 13.46
C ALA A 191 -7.37 14.65 13.95
N TYR A 192 -6.83 14.59 15.17
CA TYR A 192 -6.13 15.70 15.81
C TYR A 192 -4.78 16.02 15.14
N GLY A 193 -4.12 15.02 14.54
CA GLY A 193 -2.85 15.17 13.83
C GLY A 193 -2.96 15.97 12.52
N ASN A 194 -1.82 16.28 11.91
CA ASN A 194 -1.75 17.07 10.68
C ASN A 194 -2.25 16.32 9.43
N GLY A 195 -2.56 15.02 9.52
CA GLY A 195 -3.31 14.33 8.47
C GLY A 195 -4.82 14.62 8.46
N GLY A 196 -5.36 15.20 9.52
CA GLY A 196 -6.71 15.73 9.53
C GLY A 196 -6.80 16.94 8.61
N ILE A 197 -7.77 16.96 7.70
CA ILE A 197 -7.87 18.00 6.66
C ILE A 197 -7.95 19.43 7.23
N HIS A 198 -8.53 19.59 8.42
CA HIS A 198 -8.63 20.87 9.11
C HIS A 198 -7.30 21.37 9.70
N ASN A 199 -6.32 20.47 9.90
CA ASN A 199 -5.01 20.78 10.47
C ASN A 199 -3.88 20.73 9.41
N MET A 200 -4.17 20.22 8.21
CA MET A 200 -3.16 19.91 7.18
C MET A 200 -2.37 21.13 6.69
N VAL A 201 -3.03 22.29 6.60
CA VAL A 201 -2.37 23.56 6.27
C VAL A 201 -1.82 24.17 7.54
N TYR A 202 -0.56 23.86 7.84
CA TYR A 202 0.12 24.33 9.05
C TYR A 202 0.54 25.80 8.95
N TYR A 203 0.79 26.30 7.72
CA TYR A 203 1.18 27.68 7.49
C TYR A 203 0.51 28.25 6.24
N VAL A 204 0.15 29.53 6.29
CA VAL A 204 -0.40 30.28 5.14
C VAL A 204 0.50 31.47 4.86
N HIS A 205 1.16 31.45 3.71
CA HIS A 205 2.00 32.56 3.24
C HIS A 205 1.15 33.77 2.81
N PRO A 206 1.74 34.98 2.73
CA PRO A 206 1.10 36.10 2.05
C PRO A 206 0.60 35.69 0.65
N GLY A 207 -0.63 36.10 0.31
CA GLY A 207 -1.26 35.70 -0.95
C GLY A 207 -2.01 34.35 -0.92
N TYR A 208 -2.32 33.82 0.26
CA TYR A 208 -3.15 32.62 0.47
C TYR A 208 -2.55 31.30 -0.07
N LEU A 209 -1.22 31.24 -0.21
CA LEU A 209 -0.53 29.98 -0.49
C LEU A 209 -0.41 29.17 0.81
N GLY A 210 -1.17 28.09 0.90
CA GLY A 210 -1.10 27.15 2.01
C GLY A 210 0.10 26.21 1.88
N GLN A 211 0.73 25.90 3.02
CA GLN A 211 1.88 25.02 3.12
C GLN A 211 1.60 23.89 4.12
N THR A 212 1.86 22.65 3.71
CA THR A 212 1.89 21.49 4.62
C THR A 212 3.27 21.37 5.26
N GLN A 213 3.40 20.67 6.39
CA GLN A 213 4.72 20.29 6.89
C GLN A 213 5.52 19.49 5.83
N GLU A 214 6.84 19.65 5.81
CA GLU A 214 7.81 19.06 4.83
C GLU A 214 7.73 19.57 3.37
N SER A 215 6.98 20.64 3.07
CA SER A 215 6.91 21.20 1.71
C SER A 215 7.91 22.35 1.43
N GLY A 216 9.02 22.42 2.18
CA GLY A 216 10.05 23.47 2.09
C GLY A 216 11.47 22.93 2.19
#